data_AF-A0A931BUU5-F1
#
_entry.id   AF-A0A931BUU5-F1
#
_cell.length_a   1.000
_cell.length_b   1.000
_cell.length_c   1.000
_cell.angle_alpha   90.00
_cell.angle_beta   90.00
_cell.angle_gamma   90.00
#
_symmetry.space_group_name_H-M   'P 1'
#
loop_
_entity.id
_entity.type
_entity.pdbx_description
1 polymer ?
#
loop_
_entity_poly.entity_id
_entity_poly.type
_entity_poly.pdbx_seq_one_letter_code
_entity_poly.pdbx_strand_id
1 'polypeptide(L)'
;MAEVDHRCLACGQVHPDAREVTLIDGTVVSSYSEAWRMECEARAVLAIPSVQKRREYLFGSIDRFGKPSGGVEQRRGRESALQLAEVVKRLWYAAKQSDAA
;
A
#
# COMPACT_ATOMS: atom_id res chain seq x y z
N MET A 1 -9.51 -7.17 -22.96
CA MET A 1 -9.03 -7.49 -21.60
C MET A 1 -7.55 -7.20 -21.61
N ALA A 2 -7.05 -6.32 -20.74
CA ALA A 2 -5.61 -6.07 -20.68
C ALA A 2 -4.92 -7.35 -20.18
N GLU A 3 -3.86 -7.78 -20.86
CA GLU A 3 -3.06 -8.93 -20.45
C GLU A 3 -2.32 -8.57 -19.15
N VAL A 4 -2.40 -9.46 -18.15
CA VAL A 4 -1.76 -9.25 -16.84
C VAL A 4 -0.28 -9.66 -16.92
N ASP A 5 0.63 -8.74 -16.62
CA ASP A 5 2.06 -9.03 -16.61
C ASP A 5 2.45 -9.83 -15.36
N HIS A 6 2.74 -11.12 -15.54
CA HIS A 6 3.15 -12.05 -14.48
C HIS A 6 4.64 -12.04 -14.16
N ARG A 7 5.43 -11.19 -14.81
CA ARG A 7 6.88 -11.12 -14.56
C ARG A 7 7.18 -10.58 -13.16
N CYS A 8 8.12 -11.23 -12.49
CA CYS A 8 8.63 -10.79 -11.21
C CYS A 8 9.52 -9.55 -11.38
N LEU A 9 9.24 -8.50 -10.60
CA LEU A 9 10.00 -7.25 -10.66
C LEU A 9 11.45 -7.38 -10.17
N ALA A 10 11.80 -8.46 -9.46
CA ALA A 10 13.15 -8.69 -8.96
C ALA A 10 14.07 -9.36 -10.00
N CYS A 11 13.57 -10.34 -10.75
CA CYS A 11 14.39 -11.16 -11.66
C CYS A 11 13.96 -11.08 -13.14
N GLY A 12 12.79 -10.50 -13.44
CA GLY A 12 12.23 -10.40 -14.78
C GLY A 12 11.60 -11.68 -15.33
N GLN A 13 11.65 -12.80 -14.59
CA GLN A 13 11.10 -14.09 -15.00
C GLN A 13 9.67 -14.29 -14.48
N VAL A 14 8.92 -15.19 -15.12
CA VAL A 14 7.62 -15.66 -14.63
C VAL A 14 7.84 -16.86 -13.73
N HIS A 15 7.34 -16.79 -12.50
CA HIS A 15 7.40 -17.89 -11.53
C HIS A 15 6.08 -18.68 -11.52
N PRO A 16 6.10 -19.99 -11.18
CA PRO A 16 4.91 -20.84 -11.20
C PRO A 16 3.84 -20.45 -10.16
N ASP A 17 4.21 -19.65 -9.16
CA ASP A 17 3.32 -19.13 -8.12
C ASP A 17 2.72 -17.75 -8.47
N ALA A 18 3.08 -17.18 -9.63
CA ALA A 18 2.47 -15.96 -10.14
C ALA A 18 0.96 -16.19 -10.31
N ARG A 19 0.15 -15.34 -9.68
CA ARG A 19 -1.30 -15.43 -9.74
C ARG A 19 -1.94 -14.08 -9.94
N GLU A 20 -3.15 -14.10 -10.46
CA GLU A 20 -3.99 -12.90 -10.56
C GLU A 20 -4.62 -12.59 -9.20
N VAL A 21 -4.68 -11.31 -8.85
CA VAL A 21 -5.31 -10.77 -7.65
C VAL A 21 -6.19 -9.59 -8.03
N THR A 22 -7.38 -9.54 -7.45
CA THR A 22 -8.31 -8.42 -7.63
C THR A 22 -8.06 -7.38 -6.56
N LEU A 23 -7.76 -6.15 -6.98
CA LEU A 23 -7.63 -4.98 -6.12
C LEU A 23 -9.00 -4.49 -5.65
N ILE A 24 -9.00 -3.58 -4.67
CA ILE A 24 -10.26 -3.04 -4.11
C ILE A 24 -11.10 -2.27 -5.15
N ASP A 25 -10.48 -1.72 -6.18
CA ASP A 25 -11.17 -1.03 -7.28
C ASP A 25 -11.71 -1.97 -8.37
N GLY A 26 -11.55 -3.28 -8.19
CA GLY A 26 -11.97 -4.31 -9.16
C GLY A 26 -10.94 -4.63 -10.24
N THR A 27 -9.81 -3.90 -10.29
CA THR A 27 -8.74 -4.18 -11.25
C THR A 27 -8.09 -5.52 -10.94
N VAL A 28 -7.90 -6.35 -11.96
CA VAL A 28 -7.14 -7.61 -11.86
C VAL A 28 -5.68 -7.34 -12.23
N VAL A 29 -4.78 -7.66 -11.31
CA VAL A 29 -3.33 -7.47 -11.47
C VAL A 29 -2.57 -8.72 -11.09
N SER A 30 -1.29 -8.78 -11.43
CA SER A 30 -0.39 -9.86 -10.99
C SER A 30 -0.04 -9.69 -9.51
N SER A 31 0.15 -10.80 -8.81
CA SER A 31 0.70 -10.85 -7.45
C SER A 31 2.14 -10.32 -7.35
N TYR A 32 2.82 -10.12 -8.47
CA TYR A 32 4.15 -9.50 -8.54
C TYR A 32 4.10 -8.01 -8.91
N SER A 33 2.92 -7.43 -9.15
CA SER A 33 2.78 -6.04 -9.57
C SER A 33 3.04 -5.04 -8.42
N GLU A 34 3.54 -3.85 -8.77
CA GLU A 34 3.67 -2.73 -7.81
C GLU A 34 2.31 -2.30 -7.24
N ALA A 35 1.24 -2.39 -8.03
CA ALA A 35 -0.11 -2.07 -7.58
C ALA A 35 -0.55 -3.01 -6.44
N TRP A 36 -0.31 -4.32 -6.58
CA TRP A 36 -0.59 -5.27 -5.51
C TRP A 36 0.30 -5.06 -4.28
N ARG A 37 1.59 -4.78 -4.48
CA ARG A 37 2.53 -4.45 -3.40
C ARG A 37 2.06 -3.23 -2.59
N MET A 38 1.61 -2.19 -3.28
CA MET A 38 1.07 -0.96 -2.67
C MET A 38 -0.18 -1.26 -1.85
N GLU A 39 -1.13 -2.05 -2.37
CA GLU A 39 -2.34 -2.39 -1.63
C GLU A 39 -2.04 -3.27 -0.41
N CYS A 40 -1.10 -4.22 -0.51
CA CYS A 40 -0.64 -5.01 0.62
C CYS A 40 -0.08 -4.13 1.74
N GLU A 41 0.77 -3.17 1.39
CA GLU A 41 1.32 -2.22 2.35
C GLU A 41 0.20 -1.38 2.98
N ALA A 42 -0.77 -0.90 2.18
CA ALA A 42 -1.90 -0.13 2.67
C ALA A 42 -2.79 -0.94 3.65
N ARG A 43 -3.03 -2.22 3.36
CA ARG A 43 -3.73 -3.15 4.26
C ARG A 43 -2.97 -3.33 5.57
N ALA A 44 -1.65 -3.47 5.53
CA ALA A 44 -0.81 -3.56 6.72
C ALA A 44 -0.87 -2.27 7.56
N VAL A 45 -0.87 -1.09 6.93
CA VAL A 45 -1.06 0.19 7.63
C VAL A 45 -2.44 0.26 8.28
N LEU A 46 -3.51 -0.18 7.60
CA LEU A 46 -4.86 -0.19 8.19
C LEU A 46 -4.99 -1.15 9.37
N ALA A 47 -4.23 -2.24 9.40
CA ALA A 47 -4.22 -3.17 10.54
C ALA A 47 -3.64 -2.54 11.82
N ILE A 48 -2.88 -1.44 11.72
CA ILE A 48 -2.41 -0.68 12.89
C ILE A 48 -3.62 -0.05 13.59
N PRO A 49 -3.92 -0.34 14.87
CA PRO A 49 -5.16 0.14 15.49
C PRO A 49 -5.20 1.66 15.71
N SER A 50 -4.04 2.27 15.98
CA SER A 50 -3.94 3.69 16.31
C SER A 50 -3.79 4.55 15.06
N VAL A 51 -4.69 5.51 14.88
CA VAL A 51 -4.61 6.55 13.83
C VAL A 51 -3.27 7.30 13.90
N GLN A 52 -2.80 7.59 15.11
CA GLN A 52 -1.52 8.26 15.30
C GLN A 52 -0.36 7.39 14.80
N LYS A 53 -0.36 6.08 15.12
CA LYS A 53 0.67 5.15 14.62
C LYS A 53 0.63 4.97 13.11
N ARG A 54 -0.55 5.02 12.47
CA ARG A 54 -0.66 5.05 11.00
C ARG A 54 -0.01 6.29 10.41
N ARG A 55 -0.24 7.46 11.01
CA ARG A 55 0.38 8.72 10.58
C ARG A 55 1.89 8.69 10.75
N GLU A 56 2.39 8.15 11.86
CA GLU A 56 3.83 7.97 12.09
C GLU A 56 4.47 7.03 11.06
N TYR A 57 3.76 5.97 10.64
CA TYR A 57 4.24 5.09 9.57
C TYR A 57 4.36 5.84 8.23
N LEU A 58 3.39 6.69 7.90
CA LEU A 58 3.36 7.42 6.62
C LEU A 58 4.36 8.58 6.58
N PHE A 59 4.32 9.46 7.59
CA PHE A 59 4.99 10.76 7.58
C PHE A 59 6.15 10.86 8.57
N GLY A 60 6.36 9.82 9.37
CA GLY A 60 7.37 9.81 10.43
C GLY A 60 6.89 10.42 11.74
N SER A 61 7.79 10.45 12.71
CA SER A 61 7.59 11.04 14.03
C SER A 61 8.62 12.13 14.27
N ILE A 62 8.36 13.03 15.21
CA ILE A 62 9.35 14.03 15.63
C ILE A 62 10.33 13.38 16.60
N ASP A 63 11.62 13.45 16.27
CA ASP A 63 12.68 12.95 17.13
C ASP A 63 12.99 13.91 18.30
N ARG A 64 13.95 13.52 19.15
CA ARG A 64 14.39 14.32 20.31
C ARG A 64 14.96 15.70 19.95
N PHE A 65 15.26 15.96 18.69
CA PHE A 65 15.80 17.22 18.18
C PHE A 65 14.77 18.06 17.43
N GLY A 66 13.49 17.66 17.44
CA GLY A 66 12.44 18.37 16.71
C GLY A 66 12.43 18.08 15.21
N LYS A 67 13.15 17.05 14.74
CA LYS A 67 13.23 16.71 13.31
C LYS A 67 12.31 15.55 12.95
N PRO A 68 11.65 15.59 11.78
CA PRO A 68 10.96 14.42 11.25
C PRO A 68 11.94 13.25 11.06
N SER A 69 11.57 12.09 11.58
CA SER A 69 12.38 10.88 11.51
C SER A 69 11.51 9.65 11.30
N GLY A 70 11.99 8.74 10.47
CA GLY A 70 11.30 7.51 10.10
C GLY A 70 10.11 7.72 9.15
N GLY A 71 9.32 6.67 8.98
CA GLY A 71 8.17 6.66 8.09
C GLY A 71 8.51 6.57 6.60
N VAL A 72 7.46 6.48 5.78
CA VAL A 72 7.57 6.35 4.33
C VAL A 72 8.12 7.62 3.68
N GLU A 73 7.69 8.80 4.14
CA GLU A 73 8.14 10.08 3.59
C GLU A 73 9.66 10.24 3.66
N GLN A 74 10.28 9.88 4.79
CA GLN A 74 11.74 10.01 4.95
C GLN A 74 12.54 8.93 4.21
N ARG A 75 11.92 7.79 3.88
CA ARG A 75 12.60 6.65 3.22
C ARG A 75 12.44 6.65 1.70
N ARG A 76 11.26 7.01 1.21
CA ARG A 76 10.87 6.91 -0.20
C ARG A 76 10.43 8.25 -0.80
N GLY A 77 10.32 9.30 0.02
CA GLY A 77 9.87 10.62 -0.41
C GLY A 77 8.38 10.86 -0.15
N ARG A 78 8.03 12.14 -0.16
CA ARG A 78 6.68 12.63 0.16
C ARG A 78 5.62 12.12 -0.79
N GLU A 79 5.91 12.02 -2.08
CA GLU A 79 4.96 11.54 -3.07
C GLU A 79 4.53 10.09 -2.79
N SER A 80 5.49 9.19 -2.52
CA SER A 80 5.18 7.82 -2.15
C SER A 80 4.35 7.71 -0.87
N ALA A 81 4.61 8.58 0.12
CA ALA A 81 3.81 8.62 1.34
C ALA A 81 2.36 9.05 1.05
N LEU A 82 2.16 10.06 0.19
CA LEU A 82 0.83 10.54 -0.20
C LEU A 82 0.07 9.50 -1.03
N GLN A 83 0.73 8.84 -1.98
CA GLN A 83 0.15 7.75 -2.77
C GLN A 83 -0.33 6.61 -1.87
N LEU A 84 0.51 6.18 -0.92
CA LEU A 84 0.13 5.14 0.04
C LEU A 84 -1.02 5.59 0.95
N ALA A 85 -0.99 6.83 1.44
CA ALA A 85 -2.05 7.39 2.27
C ALA A 85 -3.41 7.41 1.55
N GLU A 86 -3.41 7.71 0.24
CA GLU A 86 -4.61 7.68 -0.59
C GLU A 86 -5.16 6.26 -0.76
N VAL A 87 -4.31 5.25 -0.98
CA VAL A 87 -4.74 3.85 -1.06
C VAL A 87 -5.31 3.37 0.29
N VAL A 88 -4.64 3.71 1.40
CA VAL A 88 -5.12 3.44 2.77
C VAL A 88 -6.52 4.03 2.98
N LYS A 89 -6.72 5.28 2.55
CA LYS A 89 -8.00 5.98 2.66
C LYS A 89 -9.09 5.26 1.85
N ARG A 90 -8.82 4.87 0.61
CA ARG A 90 -9.76 4.13 -0.25
C ARG A 90 -10.18 2.80 0.37
N LEU A 91 -9.23 2.02 0.86
CA LEU A 91 -9.50 0.75 1.54
C LEU A 91 -10.37 0.95 2.79
N TRP A 92 -10.13 2.01 3.57
CA TRP A 92 -10.93 2.32 4.75
C TRP A 92 -12.39 2.66 4.40
N TYR A 93 -12.62 3.48 3.38
CA TYR A 93 -13.98 3.79 2.91
C TYR A 93 -14.70 2.58 2.34
N ALA A 94 -13.99 1.70 1.62
CA ALA A 94 -14.58 0.47 1.09
C ALA A 94 -15.03 -0.45 2.23
N ALA A 95 -14.19 -0.64 3.26
CA ALA A 95 -14.54 -1.42 4.45
C ALA A 95 -15.73 -0.83 5.21
N LYS A 96 -15.82 0.50 5.31
CA LYS A 96 -16.97 1.16 5.95
C LYS A 96 -18.28 1.02 5.19
N GLN A 97 -18.22 0.95 3.86
CA GLN A 97 -19.40 0.72 3.04
C GLN A 97 -19.89 -0.72 3.14
N SER A 98 -18.99 -1.70 3.26
CA SER A 98 -19.38 -3.10 3.48
C SER A 98 -19.97 -3.36 4.87
N ASP A 99 -19.52 -2.63 5.91
CA ASP A 99 -20.08 -2.74 7.27
C ASP A 99 -21.50 -2.15 7.38
N ALA A 100 -21.90 -1.30 6.42
CA ALA A 100 -23.18 -0.60 6.42
C ALA A 100 -24.25 -1.30 5.55
N ALA A 101 -23.90 -2.39 4.86
CA ALA A 101 -24.77 -3.19 3.99
C ALA A 101 -25.15 -4.51 4.67
#